data_AF-A0A537HGW8-F1
#
_entry.id   AF-A0A537HGW8-F1
#
_cell.length_a   1.000
_cell.length_b   1.000
_cell.length_c   1.000
_cell.angle_alpha   90.00
_cell.angle_beta   90.00
_cell.angle_gamma   90.00
#
_symmetry.space_group_name_H-M   'P 1'
#
loop_
_entity.id
_entity.type
_entity.pdbx_description
1 polymer ?
#
loop_
_entity_poly.entity_id
_entity_poly.type
_entity_poly.pdbx_seq_one_letter_code
_entity_poly.pdbx_strand_id
1 'polypeptide(L)' 'MAHKLKERLATGGTAKDGVIMLQGDHRARIKAELVKLGFPDDHIEIF' A
#
# COMPACT_ATOMS: atom_id res chain seq x y z
N MET A 1 -7.76 8.01 -2.90
CA MET A 1 -7.10 6.68 -2.86
C MET A 1 -6.12 6.55 -1.70
N ALA A 2 -5.14 7.45 -1.55
CA ALA A 2 -4.12 7.39 -0.49
C ALA A 2 -4.64 7.26 0.96
N HIS A 3 -5.75 7.93 1.32
CA HIS A 3 -6.29 7.88 2.69
C HIS A 3 -6.78 6.48 3.10
N LYS A 4 -7.38 5.72 2.16
CA LYS A 4 -7.91 4.38 2.43
C LYS A 4 -6.80 3.35 2.68
N LEU A 5 -5.66 3.50 2.02
CA LEU A 5 -4.50 2.64 2.23
C LEU A 5 -3.85 2.90 3.59
N LYS A 6 -3.69 4.17 3.99
CA LYS A 6 -3.15 4.52 5.32
C LYS A 6 -4.02 4.00 6.47
N GLU A 7 -5.35 4.13 6.34
CA GLU A 7 -6.30 3.68 7.35
C GLU A 7 -6.34 2.15 7.45
N ARG A 8 -6.25 1.43 6.32
CA ARG A 8 -6.24 -0.05 6.30
C ARG A 8 -4.92 -0.67 6.73
N LEU A 9 -3.80 -0.02 6.41
CA LEU A 9 -2.47 -0.51 6.78
C LEU A 9 -2.14 -0.17 8.24
N ALA A 10 -2.89 0.74 8.88
CA ALA A 10 -2.75 1.12 10.29
C ALA A 10 -1.31 1.54 10.67
N THR A 11 -0.61 2.12 9.71
CA THR A 11 0.80 2.50 9.81
C THR A 11 0.94 3.99 9.60
N GLY A 12 1.74 4.65 10.42
CA GLY A 12 2.18 6.02 10.14
C GLY A 12 2.80 6.07 8.75
N GLY A 13 2.30 6.95 7.89
CA GLY A 13 2.72 6.96 6.49
C GLY A 13 2.26 8.21 5.75
N THR A 14 3.09 8.68 4.83
CA THR A 14 2.80 9.85 4.02
C THR A 14 2.44 9.43 2.61
N ALA A 15 1.57 10.19 1.97
CA ALA A 15 1.33 10.04 0.54
C ALA A 15 1.71 11.37 -0.10
N LYS A 16 2.71 11.33 -0.98
CA LYS A 16 3.26 12.52 -1.63
C LYS A 16 3.62 12.15 -3.07
N ASP A 17 3.26 13.03 -4.00
CA ASP A 17 3.63 12.92 -5.42
C ASP A 17 3.26 11.56 -6.05
N GLY A 18 2.09 11.02 -5.71
CA GLY A 18 1.61 9.73 -6.23
C GLY A 18 2.22 8.50 -5.56
N VAL A 19 3.18 8.68 -4.63
CA VAL A 19 3.84 7.61 -3.89
C VAL A 19 3.28 7.53 -2.47
N ILE A 20 3.05 6.32 -1.96
CA ILE A 20 2.68 6.06 -0.57
C ILE A 20 3.88 5.49 0.15
N MET A 21 4.35 6.18 1.18
CA MET A 21 5.43 5.76 2.05
C MET A 21 4.84 5.32 3.39
N LEU A 22 5.11 4.08 3.79
CA LEU A 22 4.68 3.54 5.07
C LEU A 22 5.91 3.32 5.97
N GLN A 23 5.76 3.58 7.25
CA GLN A 23 6.80 3.28 8.25
C GLN A 23 6.75 1.79 8.58
N GLY A 24 7.90 1.10 8.54
CA GLY A 24 8.03 -0.34 8.79
C GLY A 24 8.03 -1.20 7.52
N ASP A 25 8.34 -2.48 7.66
CA ASP A 25 8.28 -3.44 6.55
C ASP A 25 6.90 -4.10 6.48
N HIS A 26 6.10 -3.68 5.50
CA HIS A 26 4.75 -4.18 5.25
C HIS A 26 4.61 -4.85 3.88
N ARG A 27 5.72 -5.22 3.23
CA ARG A 27 5.74 -5.74 1.85
C ARG A 27 4.80 -6.93 1.66
N ALA A 28 4.77 -7.87 2.59
CA ALA A 28 3.89 -9.04 2.52
C ALA A 28 2.39 -8.69 2.61
N ARG A 29 2.04 -7.66 3.39
CA ARG A 29 0.65 -7.28 3.68
C ARG A 29 0.10 -6.30 2.63
N ILE A 30 0.97 -5.49 2.02
CA ILE A 30 0.58 -4.47 1.05
C ILE A 30 0.06 -5.10 -0.25
N LYS A 31 0.68 -6.19 -0.72
CA LYS A 31 0.22 -6.91 -1.91
C LYS A 31 -1.19 -7.42 -1.75
N ALA A 32 -1.48 -8.10 -0.64
CA ALA A 32 -2.83 -8.59 -0.34
C ALA A 32 -3.87 -7.47 -0.25
N GLU A 33 -3.54 -6.32 0.36
CA GLU A 33 -4.45 -5.18 0.43
C GLU A 33 -4.67 -4.49 -0.92
N LEU A 34 -3.62 -4.37 -1.75
CA LEU A 34 -3.75 -3.83 -3.10
C LEU A 34 -4.62 -4.74 -3.98
N VAL A 35 -4.42 -6.05 -3.91
CA VAL A 35 -5.28 -7.02 -4.62
C VAL A 35 -6.73 -6.92 -4.16
N LYS A 36 -6.99 -6.81 -2.84
CA LYS A 36 -8.34 -6.59 -2.30
C LYS A 36 -8.97 -5.27 -2.75
N LEU A 37 -8.16 -4.25 -3.05
CA LEU A 37 -8.63 -2.97 -3.56
C LEU A 37 -8.93 -3.00 -5.07
N GLY A 38 -8.69 -4.14 -5.74
CA GLY A 38 -8.95 -4.34 -7.15
C GLY A 38 -7.74 -4.07 -8.05
N PHE A 39 -6.54 -3.93 -7.49
CA PHE A 39 -5.32 -3.85 -8.28
C PHE A 39 -4.89 -5.27 -8.72
N PRO A 40 -4.60 -5.49 -10.01
CA PRO A 40 -4.14 -6.78 -10.49
C PRO A 40 -2.76 -7.13 -9.91
N ASP A 41 -2.59 -8.39 -9.51
CA ASP A 41 -1.35 -8.91 -8.90
C ASP A 41 -0.12 -8.68 -9.77
N ASP A 42 -0.30 -8.83 -11.08
CA ASP A 42 0.73 -8.70 -12.10
C ASP A 42 1.31 -7.28 -12.22
N HIS A 43 0.60 -6.27 -11.70
CA HIS A 43 1.05 -4.87 -11.67
C HIS A 43 1.67 -4.48 -10.33
N ILE A 44 1.91 -5.44 -9.42
CA ILE A 44 2.46 -5.19 -8.09
C ILE A 44 3.85 -5.83 -7.99
N GLU A 45 4.88 -5.00 -8.15
CA GLU A 45 6.26 -5.40 -7.88
C GLU A 45 6.66 -5.04 -6.44
N ILE A 46 7.30 -5.99 -5.76
CA ILE A 46 7.88 -5.83 -4.43
C ILE A 46 9.38 -6.01 -4.55
N PHE A 47 10.14 -5.03 -4.06
CA PHE A 47 11.60 -5.06 -3.96
C PHE A 47 12.07 -5.09 -2.49
#